data_AF-A0A9X6XVH4-F1
#
_entry.id   AF-A0A9X6XVH4-F1
#
_cell.length_a   1.000
_cell.length_b   1.000
_cell.length_c   1.000
_cell.angle_alpha   90.00
_cell.angle_beta   90.00
_cell.angle_gamma   90.00
#
_symmetry.space_group_name_H-M   'P 1'
#
loop_
_entity.id
_entity.type
_entity.pdbx_description
1 polymer ?
#
loop_
_entity_poly.entity_id
_entity_poly.type
_entity_poly.pdbx_seq_one_letter_code
_entity_poly.pdbx_strand_id
1 'polypeptide(L)'
;MEMTISMELAEKALTEEELQNLKTIYDKVEAYKEKLKLKKGDKLKRKRDGKIFTYVDRAPYGFNNAYVEELEHYVHLSDFEKVITD
;
A
#
# COMPACT_ATOMS: atom_id res chain seq x y z
N MET A 1 9.28 -17.35 1.79
CA MET A 1 8.64 -17.87 3.01
C MET A 1 8.03 -16.66 3.71
N GLU A 2 6.71 -16.53 3.71
CA GLU A 2 6.04 -15.48 4.49
C GLU A 2 6.03 -15.92 5.95
N MET A 3 6.51 -15.08 6.85
CA MET A 3 6.39 -15.32 8.29
C MET A 3 5.06 -14.73 8.75
N THR A 4 4.16 -15.58 9.23
CA THR A 4 2.89 -15.17 9.84
C THR A 4 2.99 -15.40 11.35
N ILE A 5 2.81 -14.35 12.14
CA ILE A 5 2.80 -14.44 13.60
C ILE A 5 1.35 -14.62 14.06
N SER A 6 1.07 -15.68 14.81
CA SER A 6 -0.21 -15.82 15.52
C SER A 6 -0.20 -14.98 16.79
N MET A 7 -1.12 -14.03 16.89
CA MET A 7 -1.24 -13.18 18.09
C MET A 7 -1.57 -14.00 19.36
N GLU A 8 -2.33 -15.08 19.23
CA GLU A 8 -2.64 -15.97 20.35
C GLU A 8 -1.38 -16.68 20.89
N LEU A 9 -0.44 -17.04 20.01
CA LEU A 9 0.84 -17.61 20.43
C LEU A 9 1.76 -16.55 21.04
N ALA A 10 1.76 -15.33 20.48
CA ALA A 10 2.54 -14.22 21.01
C ALA A 10 2.11 -13.84 22.44
N GLU A 11 0.81 -13.82 22.72
CA GLU A 11 0.26 -13.54 24.06
C GLU A 11 0.69 -14.56 25.12
N LYS A 12 0.93 -15.82 24.73
CA LYS A 12 1.38 -16.89 25.63
C LYS A 12 2.90 -16.92 25.82
N ALA A 13 3.66 -16.43 24.84
CA ALA A 13 5.11 -16.59 24.78
C ALA A 13 5.90 -15.34 25.19
N LEU A 14 5.30 -14.15 25.06
CA LEU A 14 5.95 -12.87 25.31
C LEU A 14 5.61 -12.32 26.69
N THR A 15 6.52 -11.52 27.24
CA THR A 15 6.20 -10.64 28.37
C THR A 15 5.22 -9.54 27.96
N GLU A 16 4.61 -8.88 28.94
CA GLU A 16 3.68 -7.76 28.68
C GLU A 16 4.35 -6.62 27.89
N GLU A 17 5.60 -6.30 28.22
CA GLU A 17 6.38 -5.28 27.52
C GLU A 17 6.67 -5.67 26.06
N GLU A 18 7.12 -6.90 25.82
CA GLU A 18 7.39 -7.41 24.46
C GLU A 18 6.11 -7.47 23.62
N LEU A 19 4.99 -7.89 24.22
CA LEU A 19 3.69 -7.92 23.57
C LEU A 19 3.22 -6.51 23.19
N GLN A 20 3.43 -5.53 24.08
CA GLN A 20 3.08 -4.13 23.81
C GLN A 20 3.93 -3.55 22.67
N ASN A 21 5.23 -3.88 22.63
CA ASN A 21 6.12 -3.50 21.54
C ASN A 21 5.70 -4.14 20.22
N LEU A 22 5.33 -5.44 20.22
CA LEU A 22 4.82 -6.14 19.04
C LEU A 22 3.55 -5.48 18.50
N LYS A 23 2.58 -5.17 19.35
CA LYS A 23 1.33 -4.47 18.96
C LYS A 23 1.63 -3.12 18.32
N THR A 24 2.54 -2.35 18.92
CA THR A 24 2.95 -1.04 18.38
C THR A 24 3.58 -1.16 16.99
N ILE A 25 4.41 -2.18 16.76
CA ILE A 25 5.00 -2.45 15.44
C ILE A 25 3.91 -2.87 14.45
N TYR A 26 3.00 -3.75 14.86
CA TYR A 26 1.89 -4.20 14.03
C TYR A 26 1.02 -3.03 13.56
N ASP A 27 0.63 -2.13 14.46
CA ASP A 27 -0.17 -0.94 14.13
C ASP A 27 0.54 -0.03 13.12
N LYS A 28 1.87 0.16 13.27
CA LYS A 28 2.67 0.92 12.30
C LYS A 28 2.69 0.26 10.93
N VAL A 29 2.80 -1.06 10.87
CA VAL A 29 2.78 -1.82 9.61
C VAL A 29 1.40 -1.72 8.94
N GLU A 30 0.32 -1.86 9.71
CA GLU A 30 -1.04 -1.73 9.17
C GLU A 30 -1.32 -0.31 8.68
N ALA A 31 -0.88 0.72 9.41
CA ALA A 31 -0.96 2.10 8.96
C ALA A 31 -0.19 2.33 7.65
N TYR A 32 1.00 1.73 7.50
CA TYR A 32 1.77 1.81 6.27
C TYR A 32 1.08 1.06 5.11
N LYS A 33 0.53 -0.14 5.34
CA LYS A 33 -0.27 -0.86 4.33
C LYS A 33 -1.46 -0.05 3.87
N GLU A 34 -2.15 0.64 4.78
CA GLU A 34 -3.26 1.51 4.44
C GLU A 34 -2.80 2.71 3.58
N LYS A 35 -1.63 3.27 3.85
CA LYS A 35 -1.00 4.29 2.98
C LYS A 35 -0.67 3.76 1.59
N LEU A 36 -0.39 2.47 1.41
CA LEU A 36 -0.14 1.88 0.09
C LEU A 36 -1.42 1.71 -0.76
N LYS A 37 -2.60 1.67 -0.15
CA LYS A 37 -3.86 1.57 -0.90
C LYS A 37 -4.07 2.83 -1.74
N LEU A 38 -4.38 2.64 -3.02
CA LEU A 38 -4.67 3.74 -3.94
C LEU A 38 -6.05 4.33 -3.68
N LYS A 39 -6.10 5.66 -3.61
CA LYS A 39 -7.29 6.50 -3.40
C LYS A 39 -7.30 7.59 -4.46
N LYS A 40 -8.50 7.99 -4.89
CA LYS A 40 -8.68 9.07 -5.87
C LYS A 40 -7.91 10.32 -5.43
N GLY A 41 -7.12 10.88 -6.35
CA GLY A 41 -6.24 12.03 -6.11
C GLY A 41 -4.79 11.67 -5.77
N ASP A 42 -4.49 10.40 -5.46
CA ASP A 42 -3.11 9.96 -5.19
C ASP A 42 -2.18 10.23 -6.39
N LYS A 43 -0.92 10.53 -6.10
CA LYS A 43 0.10 10.75 -7.13
C LYS A 43 0.84 9.44 -7.45
N LEU A 44 0.97 9.17 -8.74
CA LEU A 44 1.66 8.01 -9.29
C LEU A 44 2.85 8.48 -10.11
N LYS A 45 4.04 7.95 -9.81
CA LYS A 45 5.25 8.21 -10.60
C LYS A 45 5.47 7.07 -11.57
N ARG A 46 5.52 7.36 -12.87
CA ARG A 46 5.81 6.34 -13.88
C ARG A 46 7.30 5.97 -13.85
N LYS A 47 7.61 4.67 -13.77
CA LYS A 47 8.98 4.16 -13.61
C LYS A 47 9.91 4.53 -14.76
N ARG A 48 9.41 4.51 -16.00
CA ARG A 48 10.22 4.69 -17.21
C ARG A 48 10.81 6.09 -17.38
N ASP A 49 10.09 7.13 -16.95
CA ASP A 49 10.45 8.53 -17.22
C ASP A 49 10.21 9.47 -16.02
N GLY A 50 9.78 8.93 -14.88
CA GLY A 50 9.57 9.70 -13.66
C GLY A 50 8.41 10.69 -13.70
N LYS A 51 7.62 10.74 -14.78
CA LYS A 51 6.48 11.65 -14.88
C LYS A 51 5.42 11.30 -13.84
N ILE A 52 4.84 12.33 -13.24
CA ILE A 52 3.80 12.22 -12.21
C ILE A 52 2.42 12.28 -12.86
N PHE A 53 1.54 11.41 -12.38
CA PHE A 53 0.16 11.28 -12.80
C PHE A 53 -0.77 11.24 -11.60
N THR A 54 -2.03 11.57 -11.80
CA THR A 54 -3.06 11.60 -10.76
C THR A 54 -3.98 10.41 -10.92
N TYR A 55 -4.02 9.54 -9.90
CA TYR A 55 -4.93 8.39 -9.87
C TYR A 55 -6.37 8.85 -9.71
N VAL A 56 -7.27 8.32 -10.55
CA VAL A 56 -8.70 8.63 -10.50
C VAL A 56 -9.49 7.47 -9.94
N ASP A 57 -9.36 6.30 -10.58
CA ASP A 57 -10.14 5.12 -10.24
C ASP A 57 -9.49 3.83 -10.79
N ARG A 58 -9.96 2.67 -10.32
CA ARG A 58 -9.59 1.37 -10.87
C ARG A 58 -10.34 1.10 -12.17
N ALA A 59 -9.72 0.31 -13.04
CA ALA A 59 -10.42 -0.23 -14.19
C ALA A 59 -11.51 -1.22 -13.75
N PRO A 60 -12.72 -1.18 -14.36
CA PRO A 60 -13.82 -2.07 -14.01
C PRO A 60 -13.65 -3.50 -14.57
N TYR A 61 -12.72 -3.70 -15.49
CA TYR A 61 -12.45 -5.00 -16.12
C TYR A 61 -11.12 -5.52 -15.55
N GLY A 62 -11.23 -6.54 -14.68
CA GLY A 62 -10.18 -6.98 -13.77
C GLY A 62 -8.84 -7.28 -14.43
N PHE A 63 -7.90 -6.36 -14.27
CA PHE A 63 -6.45 -6.46 -14.28
C PHE A 63 -5.95 -5.29 -13.44
N ASN A 64 -4.70 -5.28 -12.98
CA ASN A 64 -4.14 -4.25 -12.09
C ASN A 64 -3.95 -2.90 -12.84
N ASN A 65 -5.05 -2.35 -13.37
CA ASN A 65 -5.13 -1.19 -14.21
C ASN A 65 -5.88 -0.07 -13.48
N ALA A 66 -5.47 1.16 -13.75
CA ALA A 66 -6.07 2.36 -13.19
C ALA A 66 -6.24 3.44 -14.24
N TYR A 67 -7.26 4.28 -14.07
CA TYR A 67 -7.41 5.50 -14.85
C TYR A 67 -6.58 6.61 -14.21
N VAL A 68 -5.84 7.36 -15.03
CA VAL A 68 -5.07 8.53 -14.60
C VAL A 68 -5.46 9.76 -15.40
N GLU A 69 -5.54 10.92 -14.75
CA GLU A 69 -6.09 12.14 -15.36
C GLU A 69 -5.31 12.59 -16.60
N GLU A 70 -3.98 12.63 -16.54
CA GLU A 70 -3.15 13.29 -17.56
C GLU A 70 -2.98 12.47 -18.84
N LEU A 71 -3.50 11.24 -18.87
CA LEU A 71 -3.46 10.37 -20.06
C LEU A 71 -4.85 10.09 -20.63
N GLU A 72 -5.91 10.32 -19.85
CA GLU A 72 -7.29 10.06 -20.23
C GLU A 72 -7.57 8.61 -20.71
N HIS A 73 -6.77 7.65 -20.24
CA HIS A 73 -6.96 6.22 -20.51
C HIS A 73 -6.49 5.36 -19.34
N TYR A 74 -6.87 4.07 -19.36
CA TYR A 74 -6.41 3.09 -18.38
C TYR A 74 -4.96 2.70 -18.61
N VAL A 75 -4.17 2.69 -17.54
CA VAL A 75 -2.76 2.29 -17.53
C VAL A 75 -2.54 1.11 -16.58
N HIS A 76 -1.50 0.32 -16.84
CA HIS A 76 -1.14 -0.79 -15.98
C HIS A 76 -0.33 -0.30 -14.76
N LEU A 77 -0.81 -0.57 -13.55
CA LEU A 77 -0.23 -0.06 -12.31
C LEU A 77 1.19 -0.58 -12.04
N SER A 78 1.62 -1.69 -12.66
CA SER A 78 3.01 -2.18 -12.56
C SER A 78 4.03 -1.17 -13.05
N ASP A 79 3.64 -0.26 -13.94
CA ASP A 79 4.51 0.72 -14.56
C ASP A 79 4.70 1.97 -13.70
N PHE A 80 4.04 2.00 -12.54
CA PHE A 80 3.97 3.14 -11.65
C PHE A 80 4.39 2.76 -10.23
N GLU A 81 4.77 3.79 -9.47
CA GLU A 81 5.01 3.73 -8.04
C GLU A 81 4.11 4.79 -7.38
N LYS A 82 3.43 4.42 -6.30
CA LYS A 82 2.66 5.39 -5.52
C LYS A 82 3.63 6.35 -4.85
N VAL A 83 3.42 7.65 -5.01
CA VAL A 83 4.12 8.68 -4.25
C VAL A 83 3.46 8.77 -2.88
N ILE A 84 4.19 8.40 -1.84
CA ILE A 84 3.74 8.52 -0.44
C ILE A 84 4.24 9.87 0.07
N THR A 85 3.31 10.79 0.35
CA THR A 85 3.60 12.05 1.05
C THR A 85 3.34 11.86 2.56
N ASP A 86 4.19 12.47 3.38
CA ASP A 86 4.08 12.42 4.85
C ASP A 86 2.95 13.28 5.40
#